data_AF-A0A6I1QAL3-F1
#
_entry.id   AF-A0A6I1QAL3-F1
#
_cell.length_a   1.000
_cell.length_b   1.000
_cell.length_c   1.000
_cell.angle_alpha   90.00
_cell.angle_beta   90.00
_cell.angle_gamma   90.00
#
_symmetry.space_group_name_H-M   'P 1'
#
loop_
_entity.id
_entity.type
_entity.pdbx_description
1 polymer ?
#
loop_
_entity_poly.entity_id
_entity_poly.type
_entity_poly.pdbx_seq_one_letter_code
_entity_poly.pdbx_strand_id
1 'polypeptide(L)'
;MAIKLHEANPFPEMSVALLRDVSNAANKVGAAWFVGGATARDILTTHRFGIAQSRATADVDIGVCIESWQGDRRLRDELIGTGRFEPSGEAQRLHYIAPGSGERMWLDIVPFGGIERGSDREIEWPGGAFRMTVAGFGEALEAAVEVELADDVVVLVASLPALAMLKILAWRDRHTDHARDATDLRFLMSRYADAGNYDRLYDGDALDLLEAHGFDPDVAGAALLARDMTPLVSPAIRPLILAALEPGLAYPRLLTQMLGGGHRVLQLEGEGPGAIEALFNAFRTTLEQAFGASV
;
A
#
# COMPACT_ATOMS: atom_id res chain seq x y z
N MET A 1 11.37 16.04 -7.65
CA MET A 1 11.24 15.64 -9.07
C MET A 1 10.51 14.32 -9.06
N ALA A 2 9.48 14.16 -9.89
CA ALA A 2 8.69 12.94 -9.93
C ALA A 2 9.55 11.73 -10.29
N ILE A 3 9.23 10.58 -9.69
CA ILE A 3 9.85 9.30 -10.01
C ILE A 3 9.42 8.89 -11.42
N LYS A 4 10.37 8.51 -12.27
CA LYS A 4 10.10 7.97 -13.60
C LYS A 4 10.13 6.45 -13.59
N LEU A 5 9.25 5.84 -14.37
CA LEU A 5 9.20 4.39 -14.55
C LEU A 5 10.33 3.91 -15.47
N HIS A 6 10.65 2.62 -15.36
CA HIS A 6 11.66 1.98 -16.18
C HIS A 6 11.09 1.68 -17.58
N GLU A 7 11.79 2.09 -18.64
CA GLU A 7 11.31 1.97 -20.03
C GLU A 7 10.98 0.52 -20.43
N ALA A 8 11.73 -0.45 -19.92
CA ALA A 8 11.49 -1.87 -20.19
C ALA A 8 10.23 -2.45 -19.51
N ASN A 9 9.63 -1.73 -18.55
CA ASN A 9 8.48 -2.18 -17.78
C ASN A 9 7.37 -1.12 -17.79
N PRO A 10 6.80 -0.80 -18.97
CA PRO A 10 5.81 0.26 -19.10
C PRO A 10 4.58 -0.01 -18.25
N PHE A 11 4.01 1.06 -17.67
CA PHE A 11 2.72 0.96 -16.97
C PHE A 11 1.58 0.80 -17.99
N PRO A 12 0.57 -0.06 -17.74
CA PRO A 12 -0.47 -0.32 -18.73
C PRO A 12 -1.21 0.96 -19.14
N GLU A 13 -1.36 1.17 -20.45
CA GLU A 13 -2.01 2.37 -21.01
C GLU A 13 -3.44 2.57 -20.49
N MET A 14 -4.17 1.46 -20.30
CA MET A 14 -5.53 1.50 -19.75
C MET A 14 -5.55 2.07 -18.31
N SER A 15 -4.57 1.68 -17.49
CA SER A 15 -4.41 2.21 -16.13
C SER A 15 -3.99 3.68 -16.13
N VAL A 16 -3.11 4.10 -17.06
CA VAL A 16 -2.77 5.52 -17.25
C VAL A 16 -4.01 6.34 -17.60
N ALA A 17 -4.84 5.86 -18.54
CA ALA A 17 -6.05 6.55 -18.96
C ALA A 17 -7.06 6.70 -17.81
N LEU A 18 -7.28 5.62 -17.05
CA LEU A 18 -8.12 5.62 -15.86
C LEU A 18 -7.63 6.66 -14.85
N LEU A 19 -6.34 6.64 -14.51
CA LEU A 19 -5.76 7.57 -13.52
C LEU A 19 -5.74 9.03 -14.01
N ARG A 20 -5.67 9.26 -15.33
CA ARG A 20 -5.85 10.60 -15.92
C ARG A 20 -7.27 11.12 -15.69
N ASP A 21 -8.29 10.29 -15.88
CA ASP A 21 -9.68 10.67 -15.61
C ASP A 21 -9.91 10.94 -14.12
N VAL A 22 -9.32 10.12 -13.23
CA VAL A 22 -9.31 10.37 -11.78
C VAL A 22 -8.65 11.70 -11.44
N SER A 23 -7.46 11.99 -11.99
CA SER A 23 -6.76 13.26 -11.78
C SER A 23 -7.65 14.45 -12.15
N ASN A 24 -8.28 14.39 -13.32
CA ASN A 24 -9.17 15.45 -13.80
C ASN A 24 -10.40 15.64 -12.90
N ALA A 25 -11.05 14.55 -12.48
CA ALA A 25 -12.21 14.61 -11.60
C ALA A 25 -11.83 15.14 -10.20
N ALA A 26 -10.74 14.64 -9.62
CA ALA A 26 -10.23 15.07 -8.32
C ALA A 26 -9.85 16.56 -8.31
N ASN A 27 -9.18 17.04 -9.37
CA ASN A 27 -8.84 18.46 -9.54
C ASN A 27 -10.08 19.36 -9.58
N LYS A 28 -11.15 18.94 -10.26
CA LYS A 28 -12.40 19.71 -10.32
C LYS A 28 -13.09 19.83 -8.97
N VAL A 29 -13.05 18.78 -8.15
CA VAL A 29 -13.67 18.79 -6.82
C VAL A 29 -12.74 19.28 -5.72
N GLY A 30 -11.47 19.54 -6.03
CA GLY A 30 -10.45 20.03 -5.10
C GLY A 30 -10.02 18.98 -4.07
N ALA A 31 -10.02 17.70 -4.43
CA ALA A 31 -9.66 16.60 -3.52
C ALA A 31 -8.23 16.12 -3.76
N ALA A 32 -7.44 16.02 -2.70
CA ALA A 32 -6.17 15.31 -2.73
C ALA A 32 -6.40 13.79 -2.71
N TRP A 33 -5.57 13.03 -3.41
CA TRP A 33 -5.74 11.59 -3.52
C TRP A 33 -4.40 10.92 -3.81
N PHE A 34 -4.32 9.62 -3.55
CA PHE A 34 -3.15 8.81 -3.85
C PHE A 34 -3.57 7.43 -4.37
N VAL A 35 -2.73 6.83 -5.20
CA VAL A 35 -2.83 5.42 -5.60
C VAL A 35 -2.31 4.56 -4.46
N GLY A 36 -3.11 3.59 -4.04
CA GLY A 36 -2.79 2.62 -3.00
C GLY A 36 -2.79 1.17 -3.52
N GLY A 37 -2.89 0.24 -2.57
CA GLY A 37 -3.12 -1.17 -2.87
C GLY A 37 -2.02 -1.83 -3.70
N ALA A 38 -2.42 -2.85 -4.48
CA ALA A 38 -1.48 -3.60 -5.31
C ALA A 38 -0.94 -2.76 -6.46
N THR A 39 -1.74 -1.82 -6.99
CA THR A 39 -1.31 -0.91 -8.07
C THR A 39 -0.13 -0.04 -7.63
N ALA A 40 -0.20 0.56 -6.43
CA ALA A 40 0.91 1.37 -5.90
C ALA A 40 2.20 0.55 -5.70
N ARG A 41 2.06 -0.66 -5.15
CA ARG A 41 3.18 -1.59 -5.02
C ARG A 41 3.81 -1.89 -6.37
N ASP A 42 3.01 -2.21 -7.39
CA ASP A 42 3.50 -2.62 -8.70
C ASP A 42 4.17 -1.45 -9.44
N ILE A 43 3.65 -0.22 -9.30
CA ILE A 43 4.29 1.01 -9.78
C ILE A 43 5.70 1.15 -9.20
N LEU A 44 5.84 1.01 -7.88
CA LEU A 44 7.11 1.21 -7.17
C LEU A 44 8.03 -0.01 -7.17
N THR A 45 7.62 -1.14 -7.76
CA THR A 45 8.41 -2.38 -7.84
C THR A 45 8.60 -2.82 -9.29
N THR A 46 7.61 -3.47 -9.90
CA THR A 46 7.67 -3.96 -11.28
C THR A 46 8.02 -2.85 -12.27
N HIS A 47 7.27 -1.75 -12.24
CA HIS A 47 7.41 -0.70 -13.26
C HIS A 47 8.61 0.20 -13.01
N ARG A 48 9.05 0.35 -11.76
CA ARG A 48 10.23 1.15 -11.44
C ARG A 48 11.55 0.38 -11.45
N PHE A 49 11.57 -0.85 -10.96
CA PHE A 49 12.77 -1.65 -10.69
C PHE A 49 12.76 -3.04 -11.36
N GLY A 50 11.72 -3.41 -12.10
CA GLY A 50 11.65 -4.70 -12.80
C GLY A 50 11.47 -5.92 -11.88
N ILE A 51 11.04 -5.70 -10.64
CA ILE A 51 10.81 -6.77 -9.66
C ILE A 51 9.53 -7.52 -10.05
N ALA A 52 9.68 -8.77 -10.45
CA ALA A 52 8.57 -9.59 -10.92
C ALA A 52 7.52 -9.85 -9.83
N GLN A 53 6.25 -9.82 -10.23
CA GLN A 53 5.10 -10.14 -9.39
C GLN A 53 4.48 -11.45 -9.84
N SER A 54 3.92 -12.20 -8.91
CA SER A 54 3.21 -13.46 -9.21
C SER A 54 1.76 -13.25 -9.67
N ARG A 55 1.22 -12.03 -9.63
CA ARG A 55 -0.22 -11.76 -9.85
C ARG A 55 -0.45 -10.41 -10.52
N ALA A 56 -1.24 -10.39 -11.59
CA ALA A 56 -1.83 -9.17 -12.14
C ALA A 56 -3.02 -8.70 -11.29
N THR A 57 -3.09 -7.41 -10.98
CA THR A 57 -4.26 -6.76 -10.34
C THR A 57 -5.30 -6.42 -11.42
N ALA A 58 -6.58 -6.56 -11.10
CA ALA A 58 -7.69 -6.13 -11.97
C ALA A 58 -8.32 -4.81 -11.49
N ASP A 59 -7.80 -4.32 -10.35
CA ASP A 59 -8.33 -3.29 -9.49
C ASP A 59 -7.28 -2.22 -9.22
N VAL A 60 -7.68 -0.96 -9.43
CA VAL A 60 -6.94 0.23 -9.02
C VAL A 60 -7.57 0.75 -7.74
N ASP A 61 -6.82 0.73 -6.64
CA ASP A 61 -7.23 1.29 -5.37
C ASP A 61 -6.76 2.74 -5.24
N ILE A 62 -7.65 3.66 -4.89
CA ILE A 62 -7.28 5.04 -4.54
C ILE A 62 -7.84 5.43 -3.18
N GLY A 63 -7.01 6.14 -2.40
CA GLY A 63 -7.45 6.89 -1.23
C GLY A 63 -7.77 8.33 -1.66
N VAL A 64 -8.92 8.88 -1.26
CA VAL A 64 -9.29 10.26 -1.57
C VAL A 64 -9.63 11.05 -0.30
N CYS A 65 -8.91 12.15 -0.07
CA CYS A 65 -9.13 13.02 1.07
C CYS A 65 -10.35 13.92 0.80
N ILE A 66 -11.45 13.69 1.53
CA ILE A 66 -12.72 14.37 1.38
C ILE A 66 -13.35 14.65 2.75
N GLU A 67 -13.91 15.85 2.90
CA GLU A 67 -14.51 16.32 4.16
C GLU A 67 -15.96 15.86 4.41
N SER A 68 -16.62 15.25 3.41
CA SER A 68 -18.02 14.81 3.52
C SER A 68 -18.41 13.79 2.45
N TRP A 69 -19.45 13.00 2.73
CA TRP A 69 -20.10 12.12 1.73
C TRP A 69 -20.70 12.89 0.54
N GLN A 70 -20.96 14.19 0.67
CA GLN A 70 -21.33 15.01 -0.48
C GLN A 70 -20.15 15.20 -1.44
N GLY A 71 -18.93 15.35 -0.91
CA GLY A 71 -17.72 15.43 -1.73
C GLY A 71 -17.44 14.12 -2.47
N ASP A 72 -17.58 12.96 -1.80
CA ASP A 72 -17.43 11.64 -2.44
C ASP A 72 -18.43 11.48 -3.59
N ARG A 73 -19.70 11.85 -3.38
CA ARG A 73 -20.70 11.84 -4.45
C ARG A 73 -20.33 12.74 -5.62
N ARG A 74 -19.89 13.97 -5.38
CA ARG A 74 -19.46 14.89 -6.46
C ARG A 74 -18.31 14.31 -7.27
N LEU A 75 -17.33 13.69 -6.63
CA LEU A 75 -16.22 13.03 -7.33
C LEU A 75 -16.73 11.89 -8.22
N ARG A 76 -17.58 11.02 -7.67
CA ARG A 76 -18.18 9.91 -8.43
C ARG A 76 -19.04 10.41 -9.59
N ASP A 77 -19.82 11.46 -9.39
CA ASP A 77 -20.63 12.09 -10.43
C ASP A 77 -19.77 12.67 -11.56
N GLU A 78 -18.64 13.32 -11.24
CA GLU A 78 -17.68 13.80 -12.25
C GLU A 78 -17.07 12.65 -13.06
N LEU A 79 -16.71 11.55 -12.40
CA LEU A 79 -16.19 10.35 -13.07
C LEU A 79 -17.24 9.71 -13.97
N ILE A 80 -18.45 9.46 -13.45
CA ILE A 80 -19.56 8.87 -14.22
C ILE A 80 -19.97 9.78 -15.37
N GLY A 81 -19.96 11.10 -15.17
CA GLY A 81 -20.27 12.10 -16.19
C GLY A 81 -19.36 12.07 -17.42
N THR A 82 -18.18 11.44 -17.34
CA THR A 82 -17.31 11.19 -18.50
C THR A 82 -17.89 10.17 -19.50
N GLY A 83 -18.88 9.37 -19.07
CA GLY A 83 -19.40 8.23 -19.82
C GLY A 83 -18.49 7.00 -19.84
N ARG A 84 -17.37 7.02 -19.09
CA ARG A 84 -16.39 5.92 -19.00
C ARG A 84 -16.45 5.15 -17.69
N PHE A 85 -17.25 5.63 -16.73
CA PHE A 85 -17.40 4.99 -15.43
C PHE A 85 -18.86 4.63 -15.17
N GLU A 86 -19.08 3.44 -14.65
CA GLU A 86 -20.39 2.95 -14.22
C GLU A 86 -20.36 2.58 -12.73
N PRO A 87 -21.45 2.83 -11.97
CA PRO A 87 -21.59 2.28 -10.62
C PRO A 87 -21.50 0.76 -10.62
N SER A 88 -20.90 0.18 -9.58
CA SER A 88 -20.94 -1.25 -9.33
C SER A 88 -21.93 -1.60 -8.19
N GLY A 89 -22.12 -2.90 -7.92
CA GLY A 89 -22.87 -3.36 -6.75
C GLY A 89 -22.11 -3.19 -5.42
N GLU A 90 -20.79 -3.00 -5.47
CA GLU A 90 -19.96 -2.73 -4.31
C GLU A 90 -19.84 -1.21 -4.10
N ALA A 91 -20.12 -0.73 -2.89
CA ALA A 91 -20.29 0.70 -2.61
C ALA A 91 -19.03 1.55 -2.87
N GLN A 92 -17.86 0.95 -2.71
CA GLN A 92 -16.57 1.60 -2.95
C GLN A 92 -16.16 1.62 -4.44
N ARG A 93 -16.75 0.74 -5.27
CA ARG A 93 -16.23 0.43 -6.61
C ARG A 93 -17.00 1.07 -7.76
N LEU A 94 -16.26 1.60 -8.73
CA LEU A 94 -16.74 1.94 -10.07
C LEU A 94 -16.13 0.99 -11.11
N HIS A 95 -16.87 0.69 -12.17
CA HIS A 95 -16.35 0.03 -13.36
C HIS A 95 -15.85 1.08 -14.34
N TYR A 96 -14.56 1.04 -14.67
CA TYR A 96 -14.00 1.79 -15.77
C TYR A 96 -14.16 1.01 -17.07
N ILE A 97 -14.55 1.69 -18.14
CA ILE A 97 -14.72 1.12 -19.48
C ILE A 97 -13.78 1.88 -20.41
N ALA A 98 -12.77 1.17 -20.92
CA ALA A 98 -11.79 1.72 -21.83
C ALA A 98 -12.46 2.19 -23.14
N PRO A 99 -12.29 3.48 -23.53
CA PRO A 99 -12.83 3.97 -24.80
C PRO A 99 -12.31 3.15 -25.98
N GLY A 100 -13.21 2.80 -26.91
CA GLY A 100 -12.87 2.08 -28.14
C GLY A 100 -12.80 0.56 -27.97
N SER A 101 -12.09 0.02 -26.98
CA SER A 101 -11.97 -1.44 -26.79
C SER A 101 -13.15 -2.05 -26.01
N GLY A 102 -13.76 -1.29 -25.10
CA GLY A 102 -14.80 -1.79 -24.19
C GLY A 102 -14.26 -2.69 -23.07
N GLU A 103 -12.93 -2.80 -22.93
CA GLU A 103 -12.29 -3.52 -21.84
C GLU A 103 -12.64 -2.86 -20.50
N ARG A 104 -12.71 -3.67 -19.43
CA ARG A 104 -13.17 -3.23 -18.11
C ARG A 104 -12.08 -3.35 -17.06
N MET A 105 -11.98 -2.33 -16.21
CA MET A 105 -11.19 -2.33 -14.98
C MET A 105 -12.05 -1.92 -13.81
N TRP A 106 -11.61 -2.27 -12.60
CA TRP A 106 -12.25 -1.82 -11.37
C TRP A 106 -11.46 -0.67 -10.75
N LEU A 107 -12.18 0.37 -10.34
CA LEU A 107 -11.64 1.48 -9.55
C LEU A 107 -12.30 1.45 -8.18
N ASP A 108 -11.52 1.12 -7.15
CA ASP A 108 -11.94 1.17 -5.76
C ASP A 108 -11.57 2.52 -5.16
N ILE A 109 -12.58 3.29 -4.78
CA ILE A 109 -12.44 4.64 -4.22
C ILE A 109 -12.75 4.56 -2.73
N VAL A 110 -11.73 4.77 -1.90
CA VAL A 110 -11.84 4.83 -0.44
C VAL A 110 -11.72 6.28 0.01
N PRO A 111 -12.82 6.95 0.38
CA PRO A 111 -12.76 8.30 0.91
C PRO A 111 -12.23 8.27 2.36
N PHE A 112 -11.48 9.30 2.76
CA PHE A 112 -10.97 9.48 4.12
C PHE A 112 -10.82 10.97 4.44
N GLY A 113 -10.50 11.33 5.69
CA GLY A 113 -10.44 12.72 6.16
C GLY A 113 -11.65 13.06 7.02
N GLY A 114 -12.46 14.05 6.62
CA GLY A 114 -13.57 14.56 7.45
C GLY A 114 -14.80 13.64 7.61
N ILE A 115 -14.78 12.43 7.04
CA ILE A 115 -15.91 11.48 7.10
C ILE A 115 -15.75 10.36 8.13
N GLU A 116 -14.58 10.27 8.73
CA GLU A 116 -14.19 9.24 9.70
C GLU A 116 -14.95 9.39 11.02
N ARG A 117 -15.18 8.28 11.73
CA ARG A 117 -15.87 8.24 13.02
C ARG A 117 -15.07 7.45 14.06
N GLY A 118 -15.20 7.89 15.31
CA GLY A 118 -14.58 7.24 16.46
C GLY A 118 -13.06 7.38 16.49
N SER A 119 -12.43 6.75 17.49
CA SER A 119 -10.97 6.70 17.62
C SER A 119 -10.30 5.86 16.54
N ASP A 120 -11.04 4.89 16.00
CA ASP A 120 -10.52 3.89 15.07
C ASP A 120 -10.57 4.35 13.61
N ARG A 121 -11.02 5.60 13.37
CA ARG A 121 -11.18 6.22 12.04
C ARG A 121 -11.99 5.33 11.09
N GLU A 122 -13.14 4.84 11.55
CA GLU A 122 -14.06 4.03 10.74
C GLU A 122 -14.89 4.89 9.80
N ILE A 123 -15.12 4.41 8.58
CA ILE A 123 -16.09 4.93 7.64
C ILE A 123 -17.15 3.89 7.33
N GLU A 124 -18.36 4.36 7.08
CA GLU A 124 -19.51 3.56 6.67
C GLU A 124 -20.14 4.21 5.46
N TRP A 125 -20.15 3.52 4.32
CA TRP A 125 -20.76 4.05 3.10
C TRP A 125 -22.26 4.31 3.31
N PRO A 126 -22.82 5.37 2.70
CA PRO A 126 -24.25 5.66 2.78
C PRO A 126 -25.09 4.44 2.42
N GLY A 127 -26.03 4.08 3.32
CA GLY A 127 -26.84 2.86 3.19
C GLY A 127 -26.34 1.68 4.03
N GLY A 128 -25.18 1.79 4.69
CA GLY A 128 -24.69 0.81 5.67
C GLY A 128 -24.20 -0.52 5.09
N ALA A 129 -24.00 -0.58 3.78
CA ALA A 129 -23.63 -1.81 3.08
C ALA A 129 -22.18 -2.25 3.32
N PHE A 130 -21.29 -1.30 3.63
CA PHE A 130 -19.86 -1.56 3.80
C PHE A 130 -19.25 -0.62 4.83
N ARG A 131 -18.39 -1.18 5.69
CA ARG A 131 -17.65 -0.49 6.73
C ARG A 131 -16.19 -0.91 6.69
N MET A 132 -15.30 0.04 6.90
CA MET A 132 -13.89 -0.22 7.10
C MET A 132 -13.23 0.91 7.88
N THR A 133 -12.07 0.64 8.47
CA THR A 133 -11.20 1.71 8.97
C THR A 133 -10.32 2.26 7.85
N VAL A 134 -10.05 3.55 7.93
CA VAL A 134 -9.08 4.27 7.10
C VAL A 134 -7.93 4.82 7.95
N ALA A 135 -7.67 4.22 9.11
CA ALA A 135 -6.48 4.51 9.89
C ALA A 135 -5.22 4.38 9.00
N GLY A 136 -4.31 5.37 9.08
CA GLY A 136 -3.10 5.42 8.26
C GLY A 136 -3.27 6.03 6.87
N PHE A 137 -4.48 6.33 6.39
CA PHE A 137 -4.66 6.94 5.05
C PHE A 137 -4.15 8.38 4.99
N GLY A 138 -4.32 9.17 6.04
CA GLY A 138 -3.76 10.52 6.14
C GLY A 138 -2.23 10.48 6.10
N GLU A 139 -1.64 9.63 6.93
CA GLU A 139 -0.20 9.38 6.98
C GLU A 139 0.33 8.87 5.62
N ALA A 140 -0.43 8.01 4.92
CA ALA A 140 -0.05 7.51 3.60
C ALA A 140 -0.11 8.58 2.50
N LEU A 141 -1.07 9.51 2.56
CA LEU A 141 -1.15 10.64 1.64
C LEU A 141 0.02 11.61 1.86
N GLU A 142 0.36 11.91 3.13
CA GLU A 142 1.50 12.77 3.47
C GLU A 142 2.83 12.16 3.02
N ALA A 143 2.96 10.83 3.11
CA ALA A 143 4.14 10.08 2.72
C ALA A 143 4.15 9.63 1.25
N ALA A 144 3.15 10.04 0.45
CA ALA A 144 3.03 9.63 -0.93
C ALA A 144 4.13 10.29 -1.78
N VAL A 145 4.59 9.55 -2.79
CA VAL A 145 5.61 10.01 -3.73
C VAL A 145 4.98 10.34 -5.08
N GLU A 146 5.46 11.40 -5.72
CA GLU A 146 5.05 11.76 -7.08
C GLU A 146 5.67 10.79 -8.08
N VAL A 147 4.85 10.20 -8.94
CA VAL A 147 5.28 9.29 -10.00
C VAL A 147 4.74 9.78 -11.34
N GLU A 148 5.63 9.92 -12.32
CA GLU A 148 5.31 10.24 -13.72
C GLU A 148 4.97 8.93 -14.44
N LEU A 149 3.68 8.71 -14.70
CA LEU A 149 3.17 7.52 -15.41
C LEU A 149 3.20 7.68 -16.94
N ALA A 150 3.12 8.93 -17.41
CA ALA A 150 3.25 9.38 -18.79
C ALA A 150 3.63 10.87 -18.80
N ASP A 151 4.02 11.41 -19.97
CA ASP A 151 4.49 12.80 -20.14
C ASP A 151 3.57 13.87 -19.49
N ASP A 152 2.26 13.61 -19.40
CA ASP A 152 1.24 14.50 -18.87
C ASP A 152 0.51 13.97 -17.62
N VAL A 153 0.92 12.82 -17.08
CA VAL A 153 0.23 12.15 -15.96
C VAL A 153 1.21 11.92 -14.81
N VAL A 154 1.17 12.82 -13.83
CA VAL A 154 1.85 12.67 -12.54
C VAL A 154 0.81 12.43 -11.46
N VAL A 155 0.99 11.36 -10.68
CA VAL A 155 0.07 11.00 -9.59
C VAL A 155 0.84 10.79 -8.30
N LEU A 156 0.16 10.95 -7.17
CA LEU A 156 0.68 10.53 -5.86
C LEU A 156 0.49 9.03 -5.71
N VAL A 157 1.53 8.33 -5.27
CA VAL A 157 1.54 6.90 -5.02
C VAL A 157 1.98 6.66 -3.59
N ALA A 158 1.23 5.87 -2.82
CA ALA A 158 1.65 5.49 -1.47
C ALA A 158 3.04 4.84 -1.53
N SER A 159 4.00 5.41 -0.77
CA SER A 159 5.36 4.88 -0.70
C SER A 159 5.37 3.44 -0.17
N LEU A 160 6.41 2.66 -0.47
CA LEU A 160 6.52 1.29 0.03
C LEU A 160 6.44 1.19 1.58
N PRO A 161 7.06 2.09 2.37
CA PRO A 161 6.84 2.14 3.83
C PRO A 161 5.40 2.45 4.22
N ALA A 162 4.73 3.38 3.52
CA ALA A 162 3.31 3.66 3.76
C ALA A 162 2.41 2.46 3.42
N LEU A 163 2.71 1.72 2.34
CA LEU A 163 2.00 0.48 2.01
C LEU A 163 2.22 -0.59 3.09
N ALA A 164 3.42 -0.74 3.62
CA ALA A 164 3.69 -1.67 4.73
C ALA A 164 2.83 -1.32 5.96
N MET A 165 2.77 -0.04 6.34
CA MET A 165 1.92 0.46 7.42
C MET A 165 0.44 0.13 7.16
N LEU A 166 -0.07 0.48 5.98
CA LEU A 166 -1.46 0.22 5.60
C LEU A 166 -1.79 -1.28 5.61
N LYS A 167 -0.85 -2.16 5.22
CA LYS A 167 -1.05 -3.62 5.27
C LYS A 167 -1.11 -4.15 6.70
N ILE A 168 -0.32 -3.62 7.63
CA ILE A 168 -0.41 -3.99 9.05
C ILE A 168 -1.77 -3.59 9.63
N LEU A 169 -2.23 -2.37 9.34
CA LEU A 169 -3.54 -1.89 9.80
C LEU A 169 -4.67 -2.73 9.19
N ALA A 170 -4.70 -2.87 7.86
CA ALA A 170 -5.70 -3.70 7.19
C ALA A 170 -5.69 -5.16 7.70
N TRP A 171 -4.51 -5.74 7.92
CA TRP A 171 -4.38 -7.08 8.49
C TRP A 171 -5.06 -7.18 9.86
N ARG A 172 -4.82 -6.22 10.76
CA ARG A 172 -5.45 -6.19 12.09
C ARG A 172 -6.99 -6.29 11.99
N ASP A 173 -7.58 -5.63 11.00
CA ASP A 173 -9.03 -5.54 10.87
C ASP A 173 -9.65 -6.74 10.16
N ARG A 174 -8.94 -7.38 9.21
CA ARG A 174 -9.50 -8.43 8.35
C ARG A 174 -8.70 -9.73 8.27
N HIS A 175 -7.76 -9.97 9.20
CA HIS A 175 -6.94 -11.21 9.21
C HIS A 175 -7.74 -12.51 9.39
N THR A 176 -9.00 -12.42 9.87
CA THR A 176 -9.89 -13.58 10.00
C THR A 176 -10.45 -14.02 8.66
N ASP A 177 -10.51 -13.10 7.70
CA ASP A 177 -11.19 -13.28 6.44
C ASP A 177 -10.22 -13.89 5.42
N HIS A 178 -8.98 -13.40 5.39
CA HIS A 178 -7.91 -13.94 4.54
C HIS A 178 -6.50 -13.51 4.98
N ALA A 179 -5.48 -14.19 4.46
CA ALA A 179 -4.06 -13.91 4.70
C ALA A 179 -3.39 -12.95 3.69
N ARG A 180 -4.16 -12.28 2.81
CA ARG A 180 -3.61 -11.47 1.72
C ARG A 180 -2.72 -10.32 2.20
N ASP A 181 -3.13 -9.62 3.26
CA ASP A 181 -2.33 -8.50 3.78
C ASP A 181 -1.01 -8.95 4.39
N ALA A 182 -0.99 -10.10 5.08
CA ALA A 182 0.23 -10.73 5.57
C ALA A 182 1.18 -11.11 4.41
N THR A 183 0.59 -11.65 3.33
CA THR A 183 1.30 -12.06 2.12
C THR A 183 1.93 -10.86 1.41
N ASP A 184 1.18 -9.76 1.27
CA ASP A 184 1.69 -8.52 0.68
C ASP A 184 2.78 -7.88 1.57
N LEU A 185 2.61 -7.89 2.89
CA LEU A 185 3.62 -7.36 3.82
C LEU A 185 4.92 -8.17 3.73
N ARG A 186 4.84 -9.50 3.66
CA ARG A 186 6.00 -10.36 3.43
C ARG A 186 6.71 -10.02 2.11
N PHE A 187 5.96 -9.79 1.03
CA PHE A 187 6.53 -9.36 -0.23
C PHE A 187 7.29 -8.03 -0.10
N LEU A 188 6.71 -7.05 0.60
CA LEU A 188 7.38 -5.76 0.82
C LEU A 188 8.67 -5.93 1.61
N MET A 189 8.66 -6.73 2.68
CA MET A 189 9.85 -7.04 3.48
C MET A 189 10.95 -7.70 2.66
N SER A 190 10.61 -8.69 1.82
CA SER A 190 11.60 -9.44 1.05
C SER A 190 12.15 -8.71 -0.17
N ARG A 191 11.48 -7.64 -0.64
CA ARG A 191 11.87 -6.91 -1.85
C ARG A 191 12.35 -5.49 -1.59
N TYR A 192 12.41 -5.05 -0.34
CA TYR A 192 12.73 -3.66 -0.05
C TYR A 192 14.17 -3.30 -0.44
N ALA A 193 15.13 -4.21 -0.26
CA ALA A 193 16.51 -4.02 -0.73
C ALA A 193 16.57 -3.82 -2.25
N ASP A 194 15.92 -4.73 -3.00
CA ASP A 194 15.83 -4.72 -4.46
C ASP A 194 15.11 -3.47 -5.02
N ALA A 195 14.22 -2.87 -4.23
CA ALA A 195 13.44 -1.68 -4.62
C ALA A 195 14.24 -0.37 -4.51
N GLY A 196 15.48 -0.38 -5.00
CA GLY A 196 16.36 0.80 -5.06
C GLY A 196 17.06 1.15 -3.76
N ASN A 197 17.14 0.23 -2.79
CA ASN A 197 17.77 0.48 -1.49
C ASN A 197 19.18 -0.16 -1.35
N TYR A 198 19.70 -0.85 -2.38
CA TYR A 198 21.07 -1.38 -2.36
C TYR A 198 22.12 -0.31 -2.04
N ASP A 199 22.07 0.86 -2.69
CA ASP A 199 23.04 1.93 -2.44
C ASP A 199 22.97 2.42 -0.98
N ARG A 200 21.78 2.45 -0.39
CA ARG A 200 21.61 2.84 1.03
C ARG A 200 22.21 1.80 1.97
N LEU A 201 22.02 0.52 1.66
CA LEU A 201 22.53 -0.59 2.44
C LEU A 201 24.06 -0.69 2.35
N TYR A 202 24.66 -0.57 1.17
CA TYR A 202 26.10 -0.80 0.98
C TYR A 202 26.96 0.46 1.14
N ASP A 203 26.47 1.62 0.66
CA ASP A 203 27.27 2.86 0.55
C ASP A 203 26.60 4.07 1.21
N GLY A 204 25.50 3.87 1.94
CA GLY A 204 24.63 4.95 2.42
C GLY A 204 24.33 4.91 3.92
N ASP A 205 23.11 5.30 4.26
CA ASP A 205 22.63 5.54 5.63
C ASP A 205 22.14 4.28 6.36
N ALA A 206 22.30 3.10 5.75
CA ALA A 206 21.76 1.84 6.26
C ALA A 206 22.78 0.71 6.37
N LEU A 207 24.09 1.01 6.28
CA LEU A 207 25.16 0.01 6.46
C LEU A 207 25.12 -0.66 7.83
N ASP A 208 24.70 0.07 8.86
CA ASP A 208 24.55 -0.44 10.22
C ASP A 208 23.51 -1.58 10.31
N LEU A 209 22.49 -1.57 9.44
CA LEU A 209 21.51 -2.67 9.35
C LEU A 209 22.09 -3.91 8.68
N LEU A 210 22.94 -3.76 7.66
CA LEU A 210 23.66 -4.90 7.08
C LEU A 210 24.55 -5.56 8.15
N GLU A 211 25.34 -4.76 8.88
CA GLU A 211 26.22 -5.28 9.94
C GLU A 211 25.42 -6.01 11.03
N ALA A 212 24.30 -5.43 11.47
CA ALA A 212 23.43 -6.01 12.50
C ALA A 212 22.77 -7.33 12.08
N HIS A 213 22.55 -7.53 10.77
CA HIS A 213 21.85 -8.70 10.22
C HIS A 213 22.78 -9.65 9.44
N GLY A 214 24.08 -9.64 9.74
CA GLY A 214 25.02 -10.61 9.19
C GLY A 214 25.27 -10.46 7.69
N PHE A 215 25.12 -9.24 7.16
CA PHE A 215 25.26 -8.89 5.75
C PHE A 215 24.27 -9.60 4.82
N ASP A 216 23.13 -10.04 5.35
CA ASP A 216 22.00 -10.48 4.55
C ASP A 216 21.20 -9.25 4.06
N PRO A 217 21.23 -8.92 2.74
CA PRO A 217 20.60 -7.72 2.23
C PRO A 217 19.08 -7.76 2.33
N ASP A 218 18.44 -8.93 2.28
CA ASP A 218 16.99 -9.04 2.36
C ASP A 218 16.52 -8.79 3.80
N VAL A 219 17.22 -9.36 4.78
CA VAL A 219 16.93 -9.14 6.21
C VAL A 219 17.22 -7.69 6.62
N ALA A 220 18.35 -7.12 6.18
CA ALA A 220 18.65 -5.70 6.39
C ALA A 220 17.65 -4.79 5.67
N GLY A 221 17.18 -5.18 4.47
CA GLY A 221 16.12 -4.50 3.74
C GLY A 221 14.80 -4.48 4.52
N ALA A 222 14.41 -5.59 5.14
CA ALA A 222 13.23 -5.63 6.01
C ALA A 222 13.37 -4.70 7.24
N ALA A 223 14.56 -4.64 7.86
CA ALA A 223 14.84 -3.67 8.92
C ALA A 223 14.79 -2.21 8.40
N LEU A 224 15.30 -1.95 7.19
CA LEU A 224 15.28 -0.63 6.58
C LEU A 224 13.85 -0.18 6.26
N LEU A 225 12.98 -1.08 5.80
CA LEU A 225 11.56 -0.81 5.61
C LEU A 225 10.90 -0.34 6.93
N ALA A 226 11.23 -1.00 8.04
CA ALA A 226 10.78 -0.59 9.37
C ALA A 226 11.32 0.78 9.79
N ARG A 227 12.62 1.05 9.55
CA ARG A 227 13.25 2.36 9.81
C ARG A 227 12.55 3.48 9.04
N ASP A 228 12.28 3.28 7.76
CA ASP A 228 11.63 4.27 6.91
C ASP A 228 10.13 4.41 7.19
N MET A 229 9.48 3.35 7.68
CA MET A 229 8.06 3.40 8.09
C MET A 229 7.88 4.18 9.40
N THR A 230 8.83 4.09 10.33
CA THR A 230 8.77 4.71 11.67
C THR A 230 8.32 6.19 11.66
N PRO A 231 8.93 7.11 10.88
CA PRO A 231 8.55 8.52 10.89
C PRO A 231 7.14 8.78 10.36
N LEU A 232 6.54 7.83 9.62
CA LEU A 232 5.18 7.95 9.08
C LEU A 232 4.12 7.62 10.13
N VAL A 233 4.47 6.81 11.14
CA VAL A 233 3.51 6.29 12.11
C VAL A 233 3.21 7.35 13.17
N SER A 234 2.04 7.98 13.04
CA SER A 234 1.57 8.96 14.02
C SER A 234 1.35 8.32 15.40
N PRO A 235 1.43 9.12 16.50
CA PRO A 235 1.19 8.61 17.85
C PRO A 235 -0.17 7.92 18.02
N ALA A 236 -1.17 8.31 17.24
CA ALA A 236 -2.52 7.75 17.29
C ALA A 236 -2.59 6.30 16.78
N ILE A 237 -1.83 5.94 15.74
CA ILE A 237 -1.86 4.60 15.14
C ILE A 237 -0.75 3.69 15.63
N ARG A 238 0.28 4.24 16.30
CA ARG A 238 1.40 3.46 16.85
C ARG A 238 0.98 2.26 17.73
N PRO A 239 0.06 2.40 18.71
CA PRO A 239 -0.35 1.26 19.53
C PRO A 239 -0.99 0.15 18.70
N LEU A 240 -1.69 0.51 17.63
CA LEU A 240 -2.36 -0.43 16.74
C LEU A 240 -1.36 -1.24 15.92
N ILE A 241 -0.29 -0.59 15.45
CA ILE A 241 0.82 -1.25 14.74
C ILE A 241 1.53 -2.22 15.69
N LEU A 242 1.87 -1.77 16.90
CA LEU A 242 2.56 -2.61 17.89
C LEU A 242 1.73 -3.84 18.26
N ALA A 243 0.43 -3.67 18.55
CA ALA A 243 -0.47 -4.78 18.86
C ALA A 243 -0.56 -5.82 17.73
N ALA A 244 -0.52 -5.38 16.47
CA ALA A 244 -0.54 -6.29 15.32
C ALA A 244 0.76 -7.11 15.18
N LEU A 245 1.87 -6.61 15.72
CA LEU A 245 3.19 -7.24 15.68
C LEU A 245 3.55 -8.03 16.94
N GLU A 246 2.71 -7.99 17.99
CA GLU A 246 2.99 -8.62 19.29
C GLU A 246 3.31 -10.13 19.16
N PRO A 247 4.37 -10.61 19.84
CA PRO A 247 4.64 -12.03 19.97
C PRO A 247 3.46 -12.78 20.62
N GLY A 248 2.80 -13.67 19.88
CA GLY A 248 1.84 -14.61 20.44
C GLY A 248 2.53 -15.70 21.29
N LEU A 249 1.76 -16.46 22.09
CA LEU A 249 2.24 -17.51 23.01
C LEU A 249 3.11 -18.62 22.36
N ALA A 250 3.21 -18.66 21.03
CA ALA A 250 4.19 -19.46 20.27
C ALA A 250 4.75 -18.71 19.04
N TYR A 251 3.90 -18.04 18.25
CA TYR A 251 4.26 -17.13 17.14
C TYR A 251 3.20 -16.02 17.00
N PRO A 252 3.55 -14.79 16.55
CA PRO A 252 2.56 -13.81 16.09
C PRO A 252 1.66 -14.39 14.99
N ARG A 253 0.34 -14.16 15.07
CA ARG A 253 -0.61 -14.65 14.04
C ARG A 253 -0.26 -14.15 12.63
N LEU A 254 0.27 -12.92 12.53
CA LEU A 254 0.74 -12.33 11.28
C LEU A 254 1.86 -13.18 10.66
N LEU A 255 2.86 -13.57 11.46
CA LEU A 255 3.93 -14.47 11.02
C LEU A 255 3.40 -15.85 10.60
N THR A 256 2.46 -16.44 11.36
CA THR A 256 1.82 -17.71 10.97
C THR A 256 1.13 -17.63 9.60
N GLN A 257 0.51 -16.50 9.29
CA GLN A 257 -0.12 -16.28 7.99
C GLN A 257 0.91 -16.02 6.88
N MET A 258 2.02 -15.32 7.17
CA MET A 258 3.15 -15.18 6.24
C MET A 258 3.78 -16.54 5.87
N LEU A 259 3.82 -17.47 6.83
CA LEU A 259 4.33 -18.83 6.66
C LEU A 259 3.37 -19.78 5.91
N GLY A 260 2.16 -19.34 5.54
CA GLY A 260 1.26 -20.09 4.66
C GLY A 260 0.11 -20.83 5.35
N GLY A 261 -0.29 -20.43 6.57
CA GLY A 261 -1.41 -21.04 7.32
C GLY A 261 -2.82 -20.90 6.71
N GLY A 262 -2.97 -20.45 5.47
CA GLY A 262 -4.27 -20.35 4.79
C GLY A 262 -4.11 -20.00 3.31
N HIS A 263 -4.26 -21.01 2.45
CA HIS A 263 -4.30 -20.98 0.97
C HIS A 263 -3.31 -20.07 0.20
N ARG A 264 -2.40 -20.75 -0.51
CA ARG A 264 -1.39 -20.31 -1.49
C ARG A 264 -0.15 -19.65 -0.90
N VAL A 265 0.88 -20.48 -0.75
CA VAL A 265 2.27 -20.07 -0.53
C VAL A 265 2.71 -19.26 -1.76
N LEU A 266 3.01 -17.97 -1.59
CA LEU A 266 3.99 -17.33 -2.47
C LEU A 266 5.29 -18.11 -2.25
N GLN A 267 5.72 -18.92 -3.21
CA GLN A 267 7.09 -19.42 -3.21
C GLN A 267 7.91 -18.33 -3.89
N LEU A 268 8.66 -17.56 -3.10
CA LEU A 268 9.72 -16.74 -3.66
C LEU A 268 10.90 -17.68 -3.95
N GLU A 269 11.49 -17.59 -5.14
CA GLU A 269 12.64 -18.44 -5.49
C GLU A 269 13.79 -18.20 -4.50
N GLY A 270 14.36 -19.29 -3.96
CA GLY A 270 15.51 -19.22 -3.05
C GLY A 270 15.20 -19.19 -1.54
N GLU A 271 13.93 -19.29 -1.12
CA GLU A 271 13.60 -19.25 0.31
C GLU A 271 14.10 -20.48 1.09
N GLY A 272 15.14 -20.28 1.90
CA GLY A 272 15.60 -21.25 2.88
C GLY A 272 14.67 -21.36 4.11
N PRO A 273 14.77 -22.45 4.90
CA PRO A 273 14.05 -22.57 6.17
C PRO A 273 14.35 -21.37 7.08
N GLY A 274 13.33 -20.68 7.58
CA GLY A 274 13.48 -19.56 8.53
C GLY A 274 13.69 -18.18 7.91
N ALA A 275 13.80 -18.05 6.59
CA ALA A 275 13.99 -16.74 5.93
C ALA A 275 12.87 -15.74 6.25
N ILE A 276 11.61 -16.20 6.19
CA ILE A 276 10.44 -15.37 6.51
C ILE A 276 10.44 -14.90 7.98
N GLU A 277 10.88 -15.76 8.89
CA GLU A 277 11.00 -15.43 10.30
C GLU A 277 12.11 -14.41 10.56
N ALA A 278 13.25 -14.53 9.86
CA ALA A 278 14.33 -13.57 9.93
C ALA A 278 13.89 -12.17 9.43
N LEU A 279 13.24 -12.10 8.27
CA LEU A 279 12.66 -10.86 7.72
C LEU A 279 11.71 -10.20 8.72
N PHE A 280 10.74 -10.99 9.23
CA PHE A 280 9.74 -10.49 10.16
C PHE A 280 10.37 -10.01 11.48
N ASN A 281 11.31 -10.76 12.04
CA ASN A 281 11.97 -10.38 13.29
C ASN A 281 12.83 -9.13 13.12
N ALA A 282 13.56 -8.98 12.02
CA ALA A 282 14.33 -7.78 11.73
C ALA A 282 13.43 -6.54 11.62
N PHE A 283 12.34 -6.63 10.85
CA PHE A 283 11.35 -5.57 10.74
C PHE A 283 10.71 -5.22 12.11
N ARG A 284 10.21 -6.22 12.84
CA ARG A 284 9.52 -6.03 14.12
C ARG A 284 10.44 -5.41 15.17
N THR A 285 11.62 -5.98 15.38
CA THR A 285 12.54 -5.50 16.42
C THR A 285 13.05 -4.09 16.13
N THR A 286 13.26 -3.76 14.85
CA THR A 286 13.63 -2.39 14.44
C THR A 286 12.52 -1.38 14.80
N LEU A 287 11.25 -1.71 14.56
CA LEU A 287 10.12 -0.86 14.96
C LEU A 287 9.99 -0.71 16.47
N GLU A 288 10.11 -1.82 17.21
CA GLU A 288 10.04 -1.81 18.67
C GLU A 288 11.13 -0.92 19.27
N GLN A 289 12.37 -1.01 18.77
CA GLN A 289 13.47 -0.16 19.20
C GLN A 289 13.21 1.31 18.88
N ALA A 290 12.74 1.61 17.66
CA ALA A 290 12.47 2.97 17.23
C ALA A 290 11.33 3.64 18.02
N PHE A 291 10.26 2.90 18.30
CA PHE A 291 9.15 3.39 19.12
C PHE A 291 9.49 3.46 20.61
N GLY A 292 10.32 2.55 21.12
CA GLY A 292 10.80 2.55 22.50
C GLY A 292 11.81 3.67 22.81
N ALA A 293 12.63 4.06 21.83
CA ALA A 293 13.55 5.21 21.95
C ALA A 293 12.83 6.57 21.89
N SER A 294 11.53 6.58 21.53
CA SER A 294 10.70 7.79 21.40
C SER A 294 9.83 8.08 22.64
N VAL A 295 10.14 7.47 23.80
CA VAL A 295 9.44 7.64 25.09
C VAL A 295 10.33 8.34 26.10
#